data_AF-A0A7X3QGB9-F1
#
_entry.id   AF-A0A7X3QGB9-F1
#
_cell.length_a   1.000
_cell.length_b   1.000
_cell.length_c   1.000
_cell.angle_alpha   90.00
_cell.angle_beta   90.00
_cell.angle_gamma   90.00
#
_symmetry.space_group_name_H-M   'P 1'
#
loop_
_entity.id
_entity.type
_entity.pdbx_description
1 polymer ?
#
loop_
_entity_poly.entity_id
_entity_poly.type
_entity_poly.pdbx_seq_one_letter_code
_entity_poly.pdbx_strand_id
1 'polypeptide(L)'
;MASGASRRPYGSLPTSRPGVTGPERGVAGVLFSVRLVSRQPADLDAEAWQGVVAQQLAATKALRDEGKIKAIYRETGSGVLAIFDVTDAAEMDQILAGLPMGRYFSSVSANAIWDMGPALENA
;
A
#
# COMPACT_ATOMS: atom_id res chain seq x y z
N MET A 1 4.50 4.07 -42.80
CA MET A 1 4.14 3.05 -41.80
C MET A 1 4.23 3.70 -40.44
N ALA A 2 3.10 3.93 -39.77
CA ALA A 2 3.00 4.61 -38.48
C ALA A 2 2.65 3.58 -37.40
N SER A 3 3.33 3.65 -36.26
CA SER A 3 2.96 3.04 -34.97
C SER A 3 3.78 3.79 -33.92
N GLY A 4 3.23 4.57 -32.97
CA GLY A 4 2.14 4.24 -32.05
C GLY A 4 2.69 3.32 -30.96
N ALA A 5 2.67 3.59 -29.66
CA ALA A 5 1.94 4.57 -28.89
C ALA A 5 2.60 4.78 -27.51
N SER A 6 2.30 5.93 -26.93
CA SER A 6 2.62 6.44 -25.61
C SER A 6 2.26 5.46 -24.48
N ARG A 7 3.18 5.19 -23.54
CA ARG A 7 2.88 4.46 -22.30
C ARG A 7 2.54 5.45 -21.18
N ARG A 8 1.25 5.64 -20.93
CA ARG A 8 0.68 5.93 -19.60
C ARG A 8 -0.55 5.06 -19.42
N PRO A 9 -0.76 4.50 -18.22
CA PRO A 9 -2.07 4.66 -17.62
C PRO A 9 -1.96 4.83 -16.10
N TYR A 10 -1.79 6.07 -15.62
CA TYR A 10 -2.52 6.43 -14.41
C TYR A 10 -3.96 6.65 -14.86
N GLY A 11 -4.90 5.90 -14.28
CA GLY A 11 -6.32 6.10 -14.52
C GLY A 11 -6.70 7.55 -14.23
N SER A 12 -7.37 8.18 -15.20
CA SER A 12 -7.84 9.55 -15.14
C SER A 12 -8.64 9.82 -13.86
N LEU A 13 -8.28 10.89 -13.14
CA LEU A 13 -9.10 11.45 -12.06
C LEU A 13 -10.43 11.95 -12.64
N PRO A 14 -11.60 11.51 -12.15
CA PRO A 14 -12.85 12.17 -12.48
C PRO A 14 -12.97 13.52 -11.75
N THR A 15 -13.21 14.56 -12.53
CA THR A 15 -13.55 15.92 -12.12
C THR A 15 -14.87 15.97 -11.36
N SER A 16 -14.79 16.31 -10.06
CA SER A 16 -15.75 17.06 -9.22
C SER A 16 -17.28 16.77 -9.23
N ARG A 17 -17.81 16.70 -7.97
CA ARG A 17 -19.17 17.01 -7.41
C ARG A 17 -20.17 15.84 -7.19
N PRO A 18 -21.19 15.96 -6.29
CA PRO A 18 -21.49 17.01 -5.28
C PRO A 18 -21.75 16.48 -3.83
N GLY A 19 -21.57 17.35 -2.82
CA GLY A 19 -22.40 17.37 -1.60
C GLY A 19 -22.24 16.25 -0.57
N VAL A 20 -21.16 16.28 0.22
CA VAL A 20 -21.12 15.60 1.53
C VAL A 20 -20.52 16.58 2.55
N THR A 21 -21.37 17.35 3.23
CA THR A 21 -21.00 18.04 4.48
C THR A 21 -21.15 17.05 5.62
N GLY A 22 -20.09 16.29 5.88
CA GLY A 22 -19.89 15.54 7.12
C GLY A 22 -18.93 16.31 8.05
N PRO A 23 -19.00 16.08 9.38
CA PRO A 23 -18.26 16.87 10.36
C PRO A 23 -16.75 16.74 10.12
N GLU A 24 -16.03 17.83 10.39
CA GLU A 24 -14.60 18.02 10.14
C GLU A 24 -13.77 16.84 10.66
N ARG A 25 -13.52 15.85 9.80
CA ARG A 25 -12.55 14.80 10.03
C ARG A 25 -11.18 15.44 9.84
N GLY A 26 -10.38 15.48 10.91
CA GLY A 26 -8.96 15.82 10.83
C GLY A 26 -8.35 15.09 9.64
N VAL A 27 -7.76 15.86 8.72
CA VAL A 27 -7.17 15.47 7.43
C VAL A 27 -7.51 14.03 7.03
N ALA A 28 -8.63 13.84 6.32
CA ALA A 28 -9.02 12.52 5.82
C ALA A 28 -7.89 11.97 4.94
N GLY A 29 -7.15 10.99 5.46
CA GLY A 29 -6.10 10.31 4.70
C GLY A 29 -6.69 9.49 3.57
N VAL A 30 -5.88 9.29 2.54
CA VAL A 30 -6.14 8.40 1.41
C VAL A 30 -5.82 6.98 1.85
N LEU A 31 -6.79 6.07 1.70
CA LEU A 31 -6.55 4.66 1.97
C LEU A 31 -5.88 4.00 0.77
N PHE A 32 -4.89 3.15 1.03
CA PHE A 32 -4.23 2.33 0.01
C PHE A 32 -4.27 0.86 0.37
N SER A 33 -4.72 0.04 -0.58
CA SER A 33 -4.53 -1.42 -0.55
C SER A 33 -3.20 -1.75 -1.21
N VAL A 34 -2.28 -2.34 -0.42
CA VAL A 34 -0.97 -2.77 -0.90
C VAL A 34 -0.84 -4.26 -0.81
N ARG A 35 -0.47 -4.88 -1.93
CA ARG A 35 -0.05 -6.27 -1.97
C ARG A 35 1.45 -6.35 -2.18
N LEU A 36 2.13 -7.04 -1.27
CA LEU A 36 3.57 -7.26 -1.26
C LEU A 36 3.84 -8.75 -1.39
N VAL A 37 4.52 -9.14 -2.48
CA VAL A 37 4.94 -10.52 -2.72
C VAL A 37 6.45 -10.60 -2.57
N SER A 38 6.92 -11.17 -1.46
CA SER A 38 8.34 -11.40 -1.19
C SER A 38 8.76 -12.82 -1.60
N ARG A 39 9.92 -12.95 -2.25
CA ARG A 39 10.51 -14.26 -2.55
C ARG A 39 11.92 -14.33 -1.94
N GLN A 40 12.19 -15.39 -1.17
CA GLN A 40 13.54 -15.64 -0.69
C GLN A 40 14.46 -15.94 -1.89
N PRO A 41 15.58 -15.21 -2.07
CA PRO A 41 16.57 -15.55 -3.07
C PRO A 41 17.20 -16.91 -2.77
N ALA A 42 17.45 -17.72 -3.80
CA ALA A 42 18.07 -19.03 -3.63
C ALA A 42 19.52 -18.94 -3.14
N ASP A 43 20.19 -17.81 -3.42
CA ASP A 43 21.60 -17.58 -3.09
C ASP A 43 21.80 -16.93 -1.72
N LEU A 44 20.72 -16.62 -0.98
CA LEU A 44 20.80 -15.98 0.34
C LEU A 44 20.69 -17.04 1.44
N ASP A 45 21.65 -17.03 2.37
CA ASP A 45 21.62 -17.87 3.56
C ASP A 45 20.33 -17.63 4.38
N ALA A 46 19.81 -18.70 4.98
CA ALA A 46 18.62 -18.65 5.82
C ALA A 46 18.78 -17.68 7.01
N GLU A 47 19.96 -17.58 7.61
CA GLU A 47 20.22 -16.67 8.73
C GLU A 47 20.17 -15.21 8.26
N ALA A 48 20.80 -14.90 7.11
CA ALA A 48 20.74 -13.59 6.49
C ALA A 48 19.30 -13.22 6.08
N TRP A 49 18.53 -14.19 5.60
CA TRP A 49 17.11 -14.02 5.29
C TRP A 49 16.28 -13.68 6.53
N GLN A 50 16.48 -14.38 7.65
CA GLN A 50 15.80 -14.07 8.91
C GLN A 50 16.12 -12.65 9.39
N GLY A 51 17.37 -12.19 9.22
CA GLY A 51 17.75 -10.82 9.53
C GLY A 51 16.99 -9.76 8.73
N VAL A 52 16.75 -10.01 7.43
CA VAL A 52 15.94 -9.12 6.58
C VAL A 52 14.47 -9.16 7.00
N VAL A 53 13.92 -10.35 7.28
CA VAL A 53 12.54 -10.53 7.73
C VAL A 53 12.32 -9.80 9.07
N ALA A 54 13.25 -9.89 10.00
CA ALA A 54 13.18 -9.21 11.29
C ALA A 54 13.18 -7.67 11.14
N GLN A 55 14.03 -7.13 10.27
CA GLN A 55 14.04 -5.70 9.95
C GLN A 55 12.73 -5.25 9.29
N GLN A 56 12.21 -6.04 8.36
CA GLN A 56 10.92 -5.77 7.74
C GLN A 56 9.79 -5.76 8.77
N LEU A 57 9.77 -6.75 9.68
CA LEU A 57 8.77 -6.83 10.74
C LEU A 57 8.83 -5.61 11.66
N ALA A 58 10.04 -5.17 12.04
CA ALA A 58 10.24 -3.96 12.84
C ALA A 58 9.73 -2.70 12.13
N ALA A 59 10.08 -2.52 10.85
CA ALA A 59 9.61 -1.38 10.05
C ALA A 59 8.08 -1.37 9.90
N THR A 60 7.47 -2.53 9.60
CA THR A 60 6.02 -2.69 9.52
C THR A 60 5.34 -2.45 10.87
N LYS A 61 5.95 -2.88 11.98
CA LYS A 61 5.43 -2.60 13.31
C LYS A 61 5.45 -1.09 13.61
N ALA A 62 6.54 -0.39 13.30
CA ALA A 62 6.62 1.06 13.49
C ALA A 62 5.53 1.82 12.72
N LEU A 63 5.31 1.47 11.45
CA LEU A 63 4.24 2.06 10.63
C LEU A 63 2.84 1.77 11.19
N ARG A 64 2.64 0.62 11.84
CA ARG A 64 1.38 0.28 12.52
C ARG A 64 1.21 1.06 13.82
N ASP A 65 2.27 1.21 14.59
CA ASP A 65 2.28 1.98 15.84
C ASP A 65 2.05 3.48 15.57
N GLU A 66 2.53 4.00 14.43
CA GLU A 66 2.25 5.34 13.91
C GLU A 66 0.81 5.51 13.37
N GLY A 67 0.03 4.43 13.29
CA GLY A 67 -1.34 4.46 12.78
C GLY A 67 -1.45 4.45 11.25
N LYS A 68 -0.33 4.38 10.52
CA LYS A 68 -0.31 4.37 9.05
C LYS A 68 -0.80 3.05 8.47
N ILE A 69 -0.70 1.94 9.21
CA ILE A 69 -1.27 0.64 8.82
C ILE A 69 -2.55 0.39 9.61
N LYS A 70 -3.69 0.46 8.93
CA LYS A 70 -5.01 0.15 9.51
C LYS A 70 -5.21 -1.34 9.71
N ALA A 71 -4.77 -2.13 8.73
CA ALA A 71 -4.92 -3.57 8.75
C ALA A 71 -3.82 -4.25 7.93
N ILE A 72 -3.44 -5.46 8.33
CA ILE A 72 -2.45 -6.26 7.63
C ILE A 72 -2.82 -7.73 7.72
N TYR A 73 -2.72 -8.43 6.60
CA TYR A 73 -3.15 -9.80 6.42
C TYR A 73 -2.09 -10.58 5.63
N ARG A 74 -1.95 -11.86 5.95
CA ARG A 74 -1.17 -12.79 5.14
C ARG A 74 -2.09 -13.47 4.15
N GLU A 75 -1.81 -13.32 2.86
CA GLU A 75 -2.51 -14.04 1.80
C GLU A 75 -1.80 -15.36 1.53
N THR A 76 -2.49 -16.47 1.80
CA THR A 76 -1.99 -17.83 1.56
C THR A 76 -1.57 -17.99 0.11
N GLY A 77 -0.30 -18.33 -0.13
CA GLY A 77 0.26 -18.56 -1.46
C GLY A 77 0.56 -17.30 -2.29
N SER A 78 0.18 -16.10 -1.84
CA SER A 78 0.38 -14.86 -2.61
C SER A 78 1.33 -13.86 -1.95
N GLY A 79 1.24 -13.63 -0.63
CA GLY A 79 2.07 -12.61 0.02
C GLY A 79 1.40 -11.94 1.21
N VAL A 80 1.58 -10.63 1.35
CA VAL A 80 1.00 -9.80 2.39
C VAL A 80 0.10 -8.75 1.75
N LEU A 81 -1.10 -8.58 2.31
CA LEU A 81 -2.03 -7.51 1.98
C LEU A 81 -2.07 -6.55 3.17
N ALA A 82 -1.78 -5.27 2.96
CA ALA A 82 -1.85 -4.25 3.98
C ALA A 82 -2.70 -3.07 3.51
N ILE A 83 -3.51 -2.53 4.43
CA ILE A 83 -4.29 -1.32 4.22
C ILE A 83 -3.59 -0.19 4.95
N PHE A 84 -3.15 0.79 4.16
CA PHE A 84 -2.50 2.00 4.65
C PHE A 84 -3.48 3.15 4.70
N ASP A 85 -3.28 4.05 5.65
CA ASP A 85 -3.91 5.36 5.76
C ASP A 85 -2.80 6.41 5.78
N VAL A 86 -2.68 7.13 4.66
CA VAL A 86 -1.59 8.08 4.39
C VAL A 86 -2.17 9.37 3.84
N THR A 87 -1.40 10.44 3.88
CA THR A 87 -1.87 11.77 3.48
C THR A 87 -2.08 11.85 1.97
N ASP A 88 -1.17 11.26 1.19
CA ASP A 88 -1.20 11.26 -0.27
C ASP A 88 -0.40 10.10 -0.89
N ALA A 89 -0.39 10.04 -2.23
CA ALA A 89 0.36 9.03 -2.98
C ALA A 89 1.89 9.18 -2.85
N ALA A 90 2.40 10.38 -2.60
CA ALA A 90 3.84 10.61 -2.46
C ALA A 90 4.36 10.05 -1.13
N GLU A 91 3.60 10.21 -0.04
CA GLU A 91 3.88 9.55 1.23
C GLU A 91 3.85 8.02 1.07
N MET A 92 2.91 7.51 0.28
CA MET A 92 2.83 6.09 -0.02
C MET A 92 4.09 5.55 -0.71
N ASP A 93 4.53 6.25 -1.76
CA ASP A 93 5.74 5.88 -2.50
C ASP A 93 6.98 5.93 -1.60
N GLN A 94 7.08 6.92 -0.70
CA GLN A 94 8.17 7.01 0.27
C GLN A 94 8.18 5.84 1.27
N ILE A 95 7.01 5.45 1.78
CA ILE A 95 6.88 4.29 2.68
C ILE A 95 7.34 3.02 1.97
N LEU A 96 6.87 2.78 0.73
CA LEU A 96 7.25 1.60 -0.04
C LEU A 96 8.74 1.57 -0.37
N ALA A 97 9.32 2.71 -0.72
CA ALA A 97 10.75 2.85 -0.97
C ALA A 97 11.61 2.63 0.29
N GLY A 98 11.07 2.92 1.47
CA GLY A 98 11.74 2.73 2.76
C GLY A 98 11.68 1.31 3.32
N LEU A 99 10.93 0.39 2.71
CA LEU A 99 10.81 -0.97 3.22
C LEU A 99 12.11 -1.78 3.04
N PRO A 100 12.65 -2.41 4.10
CA PRO A 100 13.85 -3.25 4.01
C PRO A 100 13.75 -4.41 3.02
N MET A 101 12.55 -4.96 2.81
CA MET A 101 12.30 -6.00 1.80
C MET A 101 12.15 -5.48 0.37
N GLY A 102 12.26 -4.18 0.11
CA GLY A 102 12.07 -3.57 -1.21
C GLY A 102 12.80 -4.31 -2.35
N ARG A 103 14.05 -4.71 -2.10
CA ARG A 103 14.90 -5.43 -3.06
C ARG A 103 14.56 -6.92 -3.27
N TYR A 104 13.68 -7.48 -2.43
CA TYR A 104 13.28 -8.88 -2.45
C TYR A 104 11.81 -9.09 -2.80
N PHE A 105 11.08 -8.01 -3.09
CA PHE A 105 9.74 -8.12 -3.61
C PHE A 105 9.77 -8.51 -5.09
N SER A 106 9.12 -9.62 -5.42
CA SER A 106 8.89 -10.00 -6.81
C SER A 106 7.74 -9.21 -7.44
N SER A 107 6.80 -8.72 -6.62
CA SER A 107 5.70 -7.88 -7.07
C SER A 107 5.22 -6.99 -5.93
N VAL A 108 4.96 -5.72 -6.25
CA VAL A 108 4.35 -4.73 -5.37
C VAL A 108 3.21 -4.08 -6.15
N SER A 109 2.00 -4.09 -5.59
CA SER A 109 0.88 -3.32 -6.15
C SER A 109 0.27 -2.46 -5.04
N ALA A 110 0.08 -1.18 -5.34
CA ALA A 110 -0.57 -0.23 -4.46
C ALA A 110 -1.75 0.40 -5.20
N ASN A 111 -2.94 0.32 -4.61
CA ASN A 111 -4.17 0.83 -5.20
C ASN A 111 -4.85 1.74 -4.18
N ALA A 112 -5.19 2.96 -4.58
CA ALA A 112 -6.04 3.81 -3.76
C ALA A 112 -7.42 3.16 -3.64
N ILE A 113 -7.97 3.13 -2.43
CA ILE A 113 -9.26 2.54 -2.10
C ILE A 113 -10.11 3.55 -1.33
N TRP A 114 -11.42 3.28 -1.26
CA TRP A 114 -12.36 4.12 -0.53
C TRP A 114 -13.04 3.31 0.57
N ASP A 115 -13.24 3.93 1.74
CA ASP A 115 -14.01 3.31 2.81
C ASP A 115 -15.51 3.46 2.54
N MET A 116 -16.15 2.33 2.24
CA MET A 116 -17.59 2.25 2.00
C MET A 116 -18.40 1.97 3.27
N GLY A 117 -17.76 1.70 4.41
CA GLY A 117 -18.42 1.43 5.69
C GLY A 117 -19.44 2.51 6.07
N PRO A 118 -19.06 3.81 6.08
CA PRO A 118 -19.99 4.89 6.42
C PRO A 118 -21.20 5.02 5.48
N ALA A 119 -21.07 4.59 4.22
CA ALA A 119 -22.17 4.62 3.27
C ALA A 119 -23.19 3.49 3.53
N LEU A 120 -22.76 2.40 4.15
CA LEU A 120 -23.60 1.25 4.50
C LEU A 120 -24.32 1.41 5.84
N GLU A 121 -23.75 2.16 6.79
CA GLU A 121 -24.40 2.45 8.08
C GLU A 121 -25.64 3.34 7.95
N ASN A 122 -25.77 4.04 6.82
CA ASN A 122 -26.88 4.93 6.50
C ASN A 122 -27.81 4.36 5.40
N ALA A 123 -27.69 3.07 5.07
CA ALA A 123 -28.47 2.38 4.05
C ALA A 123 -29.76 1.73 4.60
#